data_AF-A0A2G5SJS1-F1
#
_entry.id   AF-A0A2G5SJS1-F1
#
_cell.length_a   1.000
_cell.length_b   1.000
_cell.length_c   1.000
_cell.angle_alpha   90.00
_cell.angle_beta   90.00
_cell.angle_gamma   90.00
#
_symmetry.space_group_name_H-M   'P 1'
#
loop_
_entity.id
_entity.type
_entity.pdbx_description
1 polymer ?
#
loop_
_entity_poly.entity_id
_entity_poly.type
_entity_poly.pdbx_seq_one_letter_code
_entity_poly.pdbx_strand_id
1 'polypeptide(L)' 'MADGVQTAQIITEEVNGGGEWAFERGSYHLDGTKGRESGAYLQIWKKVDGVWLIHNDCFNVIKNAC' A
#
# COMPACT_ATOMS: atom_id res chain seq x y z
N MET A 1 -7.80 14.74 -19.90
CA MET A 1 -6.70 14.15 -19.12
C MET A 1 -7.33 13.49 -17.91
N ALA A 2 -6.91 12.28 -17.53
CA ALA A 2 -7.40 11.71 -16.28
C ALA A 2 -6.73 12.48 -15.14
N ASP A 3 -7.52 13.16 -14.32
CA ASP A 3 -7.01 13.76 -13.09
C ASP A 3 -6.61 12.60 -12.16
N GLY A 4 -5.32 12.31 -12.13
CA GLY A 4 -4.75 11.23 -11.32
C GLY A 4 -4.62 11.61 -9.85
N VAL A 5 -4.09 10.66 -9.07
CA VAL A 5 -3.65 10.90 -7.70
C VAL A 5 -2.53 11.96 -7.71
N GLN A 6 -2.65 12.98 -6.88
CA GLN A 6 -1.64 14.03 -6.71
C GLN A 6 -0.68 13.69 -5.58
N THR A 7 -1.20 13.14 -4.49
CA THR A 7 -0.40 12.69 -3.34
C THR A 7 -0.84 11.31 -2.88
N ALA A 8 0.14 10.48 -2.52
CA ALA A 8 -0.07 9.19 -1.90
C ALA A 8 0.68 9.15 -0.57
N GLN A 9 -0.05 8.87 0.50
CA GLN A 9 0.51 8.62 1.83
C GLN A 9 0.26 7.16 2.19
N ILE A 10 1.32 6.42 2.49
CA ILE A 10 1.29 5.04 2.97
C ILE A 10 1.68 5.04 4.44
N ILE A 11 0.90 4.34 5.26
CA ILE A 11 1.09 4.25 6.72
C ILE A 11 1.28 2.77 7.04
N THR A 12 2.52 2.37 7.27
CA THR A 12 2.86 1.03 7.73
C THR A 12 2.45 0.85 9.18
N GLU A 13 1.54 -0.10 9.45
CA GLU A 13 1.03 -0.36 10.80
C GLU A 13 1.67 -1.61 11.43
N GLU A 14 1.95 -2.62 10.60
CA GLU A 14 2.55 -3.86 11.07
C GLU A 14 3.44 -4.46 9.98
N VAL A 15 4.63 -4.90 10.40
CA VAL A 15 5.54 -5.69 9.59
C VAL A 15 5.93 -6.91 10.40
N ASN A 16 5.78 -8.09 9.80
CA ASN A 16 6.20 -9.33 10.44
C ASN A 16 6.72 -10.29 9.38
N GLY A 17 7.83 -10.95 9.68
CA GLY A 17 8.50 -11.83 8.73
C GLY A 17 9.79 -12.42 9.29
N GLY A 18 10.37 -13.33 8.51
CA GLY A 18 11.62 -14.00 8.84
C GLY A 18 12.20 -14.70 7.60
N GLY A 19 13.53 -14.81 7.57
CA GLY A 19 14.24 -15.38 6.42
C GLY A 19 14.03 -14.54 5.16
N GLU A 20 13.44 -15.14 4.14
CA GLU A 20 13.21 -14.52 2.82
C GLU A 20 11.78 -14.01 2.62
N TRP A 21 10.91 -14.12 3.63
CA TRP A 21 9.51 -13.73 3.53
C TRP A 21 9.10 -12.77 4.65
N ALA A 22 8.27 -11.80 4.30
CA ALA A 22 7.61 -10.93 5.26
C ALA A 22 6.22 -10.53 4.74
N PHE A 23 5.34 -10.12 5.64
CA PHE A 23 4.15 -9.38 5.28
C PHE A 23 4.21 -7.98 5.90
N GLU A 24 3.56 -7.06 5.22
CA GLU A 24 3.30 -5.71 5.69
C GLU A 24 1.81 -5.44 5.54
N ARG A 25 1.19 -4.84 6.55
CA ARG A 25 -0.14 -4.26 6.41
C ARG A 25 -0.15 -2.83 6.90
N GLY A 26 -1.08 -2.07 6.36
CA GLY A 26 -1.24 -0.69 6.74
C GLY A 26 -2.44 -0.04 6.08
N SER A 27 -2.48 1.27 6.21
CA SER A 27 -3.50 2.11 5.61
C SER A 27 -2.86 3.06 4.59
N TYR A 28 -3.69 3.55 3.67
CA TYR A 28 -3.27 4.54 2.69
C TYR A 28 -4.27 5.69 2.58
N HIS A 29 -3.75 6.82 2.10
CA HIS A 29 -4.53 7.98 1.72
C HIS A 29 -4.06 8.47 0.35
N LEU A 30 -5.00 8.60 -0.58
CA LEU A 30 -4.77 9.14 -1.91
C LEU A 30 -5.56 10.44 -2.05
N ASP A 31 -4.90 11.55 -2.30
CA ASP A 31 -5.57 12.82 -2.58
C ASP A 31 -5.49 13.12 -4.08
N GLY A 32 -6.64 13.40 -4.68
CA GLY A 32 -6.76 13.83 -6.07
C GLY A 32 -7.71 15.02 -6.21
N THR A 33 -8.02 15.41 -7.46
CA THR A 33 -8.92 16.55 -7.71
C THR A 33 -10.37 16.30 -7.25
N LYS A 34 -10.74 15.02 -7.08
CA LYS A 34 -12.06 14.58 -6.59
C LYS A 34 -12.11 14.34 -5.08
N GLY A 35 -11.14 14.87 -4.34
CA GLY A 35 -11.03 14.67 -2.90
C GLY A 35 -10.18 13.45 -2.52
N ARG A 36 -10.25 13.10 -1.23
CA ARG A 36 -9.39 12.08 -0.61
C ARG A 36 -10.07 10.73 -0.56
N GLU A 37 -9.39 9.71 -1.09
CA GLU A 37 -9.69 8.30 -0.88
C GLU A 37 -8.81 7.73 0.23
N SER A 38 -9.31 6.74 0.96
CA SER A 38 -8.51 5.97 1.91
C SER A 38 -8.89 4.50 1.94
N GLY A 39 -7.92 3.65 2.25
CA GLY A 39 -8.14 2.22 2.36
C GLY A 39 -7.08 1.53 3.19
N ALA A 40 -7.11 0.20 3.14
CA ALA A 40 -6.12 -0.67 3.76
C ALA A 40 -5.43 -1.53 2.70
N TYR A 41 -4.21 -1.96 3.00
CA TYR A 41 -3.43 -2.84 2.15
C TYR A 41 -2.78 -3.97 2.95
N LEU A 42 -2.47 -5.04 2.23
CA LEU A 42 -1.65 -6.16 2.65
C LEU A 42 -0.66 -6.47 1.53
N GLN A 43 0.62 -6.39 1.86
CA GLN A 43 1.73 -6.72 0.97
C GLN A 43 2.47 -7.95 1.46
N ILE A 44 2.80 -8.84 0.53
CA ILE A 44 3.73 -9.95 0.77
C ILE A 44 5.05 -9.57 0.13
N TRP A 45 6.12 -9.65 0.91
CA TRP A 45 7.47 -9.34 0.51
C TRP A 45 8.29 -10.63 0.38
N LYS A 46 9.11 -10.69 -0.66
CA LYS A 46 10.12 -11.73 -0.84
C LYS A 46 11.51 -11.11 -0.98
N LYS A 47 12.48 -11.64 -0.24
CA LYS A 47 13.89 -11.30 -0.40
C LYS A 47 14.49 -12.14 -1.52
N VAL A 48 14.95 -11.50 -2.59
CA VAL A 48 15.61 -12.15 -3.73
C VAL A 48 17.00 -11.55 -3.84
N ASP A 49 18.03 -12.40 -3.77
CA ASP A 49 19.44 -11.98 -3.81
C ASP A 49 19.78 -10.87 -2.80
N GLY A 50 19.17 -10.95 -1.61
CA GLY A 50 19.37 -9.97 -0.55
C GLY A 50 18.48 -8.72 -0.61
N VAL A 51 17.67 -8.56 -1.67
CA VAL A 51 16.81 -7.39 -1.89
C VAL A 51 15.34 -7.74 -1.64
N TRP A 52 14.66 -6.95 -0.82
CA TRP A 52 13.22 -7.10 -0.60
C TRP A 52 12.41 -6.53 -1.76
N LEU A 53 11.51 -7.34 -2.31
CA LEU A 53 10.61 -6.97 -3.39
C LEU A 53 9.16 -7.31 -3.00
N ILE A 54 8.22 -6.48 -3.44
CA ILE A 54 6.79 -6.78 -3.32
C ILE A 54 6.49 -7.98 -4.23
N HIS A 55 6.10 -9.09 -3.62
CA HIS A 55 5.72 -10.33 -4.31
C HIS A 55 4.22 -10.37 -4.61
N ASN A 56 3.40 -9.90 -3.66
CA ASN A 56 1.97 -9.70 -3.85
C ASN A 56 1.54 -8.40 -3.19
N ASP A 57 0.60 -7.71 -3.83
CA ASP A 57 -0.03 -6.51 -3.31
C ASP A 57 -1.55 -6.67 -3.41
N CYS A 58 -2.25 -6.40 -2.32
CA CYS A 58 -3.70 -6.44 -2.24
C CYS A 58 -4.17 -5.27 -1.39
N PHE A 59 -5.16 -4.54 -1.89
CA PHE A 59 -5.74 -3.41 -1.17
C PHE A 59 -7.23 -3.31 -1.43
N ASN A 60 -7.93 -2.64 -0.52
CA ASN A 60 -9.33 -2.30 -0.68
C ASN A 60 -9.56 -0.84 -0.35
N VAL A 61 -10.57 -0.23 -0.99
CA VAL A 61 -11.03 1.10 -0.64
C VAL A 61 -11.98 1.00 0.56
N ILE A 62 -11.74 1.79 1.60
CA ILE A 62 -12.61 1.89 2.78
C ILE A 62 -13.47 3.15 2.69
N LYS A 63 -12.92 4.25 2.17
CA LYS A 63 -13.63 5.50 1.94
C LYS A 63 -13.26 6.03 0.56
N ASN A 64 -14.24 6.15 -0.32
CA ASN A 64 -14.08 6.71 -1.66
C ASN A 64 -13.81 8.22 -1.58
N ALA A 65 -13.15 8.74 -2.62
CA ALA A 65 -13.11 10.17 -2.88
C ALA A 65 -14.54 10.72 -3.12
N CYS A 66 -14.85 11.90 -2.58
CA CYS A 66 -16.12 12.61 -2.73
C CYS A 66 -15.92 13.97 -3.38
#